data_AF-A0A0Q4KZC6-F1
#
_entry.id   AF-A0A0Q4KZC6-F1
#
_cell.length_a   1.000
_cell.length_b   1.000
_cell.length_c   1.000
_cell.angle_alpha   90.00
_cell.angle_beta   90.00
_cell.angle_gamma   90.00
#
_symmetry.space_group_name_H-M   'P 1'
#
loop_
_entity.id
_entity.type
_entity.pdbx_description
1 polymer ?
#
loop_
_entity_poly.entity_id
_entity_poly.type
_entity_poly.pdbx_seq_one_letter_code
_entity_poly.pdbx_strand_id
1 'polypeptide(L)'
;MSIGAAAIGLGGALLAVLLRSKKNPAEHAAPDLALDKPRPGADDRAPDAFRPDPTAVPTKAERESLRPATGPAPSFAADRGSTLG
;
A
#
# COMPACT_ATOMS: atom_id res chain seq x y z
N MET A 1 9.58 25.62 -29.40
CA MET A 1 9.37 24.70 -28.26
C MET A 1 8.71 23.42 -28.78
N SER A 2 9.43 22.37 -29.23
CA SER A 2 8.74 21.07 -29.40
C SER A 2 9.62 19.84 -29.59
N ILE A 3 10.88 19.94 -30.04
CA ILE A 3 11.71 18.74 -30.27
C ILE A 3 12.46 18.32 -29.00
N GLY A 4 13.02 19.28 -28.25
CA GLY A 4 13.79 19.00 -27.02
C GLY A 4 12.95 18.39 -25.88
N ALA A 5 11.69 18.83 -25.72
CA ALA A 5 10.81 18.30 -24.67
C ALA A 5 10.34 16.87 -24.96
N ALA A 6 10.06 16.55 -26.23
CA ALA A 6 9.66 15.21 -26.64
C ALA A 6 10.81 14.19 -26.48
N ALA A 7 12.04 14.59 -26.81
CA ALA A 7 13.23 13.73 -26.65
C ALA A 7 13.53 13.43 -25.17
N ILE A 8 13.38 14.42 -24.28
CA ILE A 8 13.54 14.23 -22.82
C ILE A 8 12.43 13.34 -22.26
N GLY A 9 11.18 13.53 -22.69
CA GLY A 9 10.05 12.71 -22.25
C GLY A 9 10.21 11.23 -22.63
N LEU A 10 10.56 10.96 -23.89
CA LEU A 10 10.76 9.58 -24.36
C LEU A 10 12.01 8.94 -23.75
N GLY A 11 13.13 9.67 -23.71
CA GLY A 11 14.38 9.19 -23.15
C GLY A 11 14.30 8.93 -21.64
N GLY A 12 13.61 9.81 -20.90
CA GLY A 12 13.36 9.65 -19.48
C GLY A 12 12.47 8.44 -19.17
N ALA A 13 11.42 8.22 -19.96
CA ALA A 13 10.55 7.05 -19.81
C ALA A 13 11.30 5.73 -20.10
N LEU A 14 12.11 5.70 -21.16
CA LEU A 14 12.96 4.55 -21.49
C LEU A 14 13.99 4.25 -20.39
N LEU A 15 14.67 5.28 -19.87
CA LEU A 15 15.61 5.12 -18.77
C LEU A 15 14.93 4.64 -17.48
N ALA A 16 13.74 5.15 -17.16
CA ALA A 16 12.97 4.70 -16.01
C ALA A 16 12.55 3.22 -16.12
N VAL A 17 12.13 2.77 -17.31
CA VAL A 17 11.85 1.34 -17.57
C VAL A 17 13.10 0.50 -17.38
N LEU A 18 14.25 0.96 -17.89
CA LEU A 18 15.52 0.26 -17.77
C LEU A 18 15.95 0.13 -16.29
N LEU A 19 15.86 1.22 -15.52
CA LEU A 19 16.24 1.24 -14.11
C LEU A 19 15.27 0.43 -13.22
N ARG A 20 13.98 0.40 -13.56
CA ARG A 20 12.97 -0.43 -12.86
C ARG A 20 13.24 -1.93 -12.98
N SER A 21 13.90 -2.35 -14.07
CA SER A 21 14.19 -3.77 -14.33
C SER A 21 15.37 -4.32 -13.54
N LYS A 22 16.13 -3.47 -12.83
CA LYS A 22 17.30 -3.89 -12.04
C LYS A 22 16.85 -4.64 -10.79
N LYS A 23 16.85 -5.97 -10.86
CA LYS A 23 16.59 -6.87 -9.73
C LYS A 23 17.62 -6.64 -8.62
N ASN A 24 17.16 -6.43 -7.40
CA ASN A 24 18.02 -6.34 -6.23
C ASN A 24 18.44 -7.76 -5.82
N PRO A 25 19.75 -8.09 -5.77
CA PRO A 25 20.21 -9.44 -5.43
C PRO A 25 19.92 -9.83 -3.97
N ALA A 26 19.54 -8.88 -3.12
CA ALA A 26 19.12 -9.12 -1.74
C ALA A 26 17.62 -9.43 -1.60
N GLU A 27 16.84 -9.34 -2.68
CA GLU A 27 15.41 -9.67 -2.65
C GLU A 27 15.18 -11.17 -2.80
N HIS A 28 14.33 -11.74 -1.95
CA HIS A 28 13.89 -13.12 -2.09
C HIS A 28 12.89 -13.26 -3.23
N ALA A 29 12.93 -14.39 -3.94
CA ALA A 29 11.91 -14.71 -4.92
C ALA A 29 10.53 -14.79 -4.23
N ALA A 30 9.55 -14.07 -4.77
CA ALA A 30 8.14 -14.14 -4.37
C ALA A 30 7.33 -14.86 -5.47
N PRO A 31 7.43 -16.20 -5.57
CA PRO A 31 6.82 -16.97 -6.66
C PRO A 31 5.29 -16.95 -6.64
N ASP A 32 4.69 -16.64 -5.50
CA ASP A 32 3.25 -16.44 -5.28
C ASP A 32 2.75 -15.08 -5.82
N LEU A 33 3.60 -14.07 -5.84
CA LEU A 33 3.29 -12.72 -6.33
C LEU A 33 3.70 -12.46 -7.78
N ALA A 34 4.20 -13.48 -8.48
CA ALA A 34 4.65 -13.36 -9.86
C ALA A 34 3.53 -12.86 -10.80
N LEU A 35 3.89 -12.16 -11.87
CA LEU A 35 2.92 -11.47 -12.73
C LEU A 35 1.98 -12.43 -13.47
N ASP A 36 2.48 -13.61 -13.81
CA ASP A 36 1.79 -14.71 -14.48
C ASP A 36 0.89 -15.54 -13.54
N LYS A 37 0.93 -15.28 -12.23
CA LYS A 37 0.05 -15.97 -11.27
C LYS A 37 -1.36 -15.39 -11.31
N PRO A 38 -2.40 -16.26 -11.26
CA PRO A 38 -3.76 -15.81 -11.07
C PRO A 38 -3.85 -15.06 -9.74
N ARG A 39 -4.35 -13.82 -9.78
CA ARG A 39 -4.60 -13.02 -8.59
C ARG A 39 -6.07 -13.19 -8.20
N PRO A 40 -6.39 -13.25 -6.90
CA PRO A 40 -7.77 -13.18 -6.45
C PRO A 40 -8.43 -11.91 -7.00
N GLY A 41 -9.57 -12.07 -7.67
CA GLY A 41 -10.46 -10.99 -8.10
C GLY A 41 -11.23 -10.39 -6.94
N ALA A 42 -12.00 -9.33 -7.21
CA ALA A 42 -12.79 -8.63 -6.19
C ALA A 42 -13.82 -9.54 -5.49
N ASP A 43 -14.30 -10.57 -6.18
CA ASP A 43 -15.29 -11.52 -5.68
C ASP A 43 -14.66 -12.79 -5.08
N ASP A 44 -13.33 -12.95 -5.18
CA ASP A 44 -12.63 -14.12 -4.65
C ASP A 44 -12.51 -14.00 -3.14
N ARG A 45 -13.28 -14.82 -2.42
CA ARG A 45 -13.15 -14.95 -0.98
C ARG A 45 -11.85 -15.67 -0.61
N ALA A 46 -11.31 -15.32 0.56
CA ALA A 46 -10.23 -16.06 1.19
C ALA A 46 -10.56 -17.57 1.29
N PRO A 47 -9.56 -18.46 1.27
CA PRO A 47 -9.78 -19.89 1.52
C PRO A 47 -10.51 -20.13 2.84
N ASP A 48 -11.33 -21.17 2.93
CA ASP A 48 -12.21 -21.41 4.08
C ASP A 48 -11.48 -21.39 5.43
N ALA A 49 -10.27 -21.96 5.49
CA ALA A 49 -9.44 -21.99 6.70
C ALA A 49 -8.99 -20.60 7.20
N PHE A 50 -9.01 -19.58 6.34
CA PHE A 50 -8.64 -18.20 6.66
C PHE A 50 -9.85 -17.26 6.69
N ARG A 51 -11.07 -17.78 6.52
CA ARG A 51 -12.28 -16.97 6.67
C ARG A 51 -12.51 -16.70 8.17
N PRO A 52 -12.76 -15.45 8.58
CA PRO A 52 -13.26 -15.19 9.92
C PRO A 52 -14.55 -15.98 10.15
N ASP A 53 -14.68 -16.58 11.34
CA ASP A 53 -15.91 -17.26 11.73
C ASP A 53 -17.08 -16.26 11.75
N PRO A 54 -18.11 -16.43 10.91
CA PRO A 54 -19.23 -15.50 10.85
C PRO A 54 -20.13 -15.57 12.09
N THR A 55 -19.98 -16.61 12.91
CA THR A 55 -20.77 -16.84 14.13
C THR A 55 -20.04 -16.45 15.40
N ALA A 56 -18.76 -16.06 15.31
CA ALA A 56 -18.01 -15.59 16.46
C ALA A 56 -18.59 -14.28 16.98
N VAL A 57 -19.22 -14.33 18.16
CA VAL A 57 -19.73 -13.14 18.86
C VAL A 57 -18.69 -12.70 19.90
N PRO A 58 -18.09 -11.50 19.76
CA PRO A 58 -17.15 -10.99 20.75
C PRO A 58 -17.81 -10.87 22.13
N THR A 59 -17.08 -11.16 23.19
CA THR A 59 -17.52 -10.99 24.58
C THR A 59 -17.76 -9.51 24.91
N LYS A 60 -18.41 -9.24 26.06
CA LYS A 60 -18.62 -7.86 26.53
C LYS A 60 -17.29 -7.12 26.75
N ALA A 61 -16.29 -7.80 27.30
CA ALA A 61 -14.97 -7.20 27.56
C ALA A 61 -14.21 -6.90 26.26
N GLU A 62 -14.25 -7.79 25.27
CA GLU A 62 -13.64 -7.55 23.97
C GLU A 62 -14.30 -6.38 23.25
N ARG A 63 -15.64 -6.33 23.23
CA ARG A 63 -16.37 -5.17 22.66
C ARG A 63 -16.00 -3.86 23.35
N GLU A 64 -15.83 -3.88 24.66
CA GLU A 64 -15.43 -2.72 25.44
C GLU A 64 -14.02 -2.24 25.07
N SER A 65 -13.07 -3.18 24.93
CA SER A 65 -11.69 -2.87 24.52
C SER A 65 -11.58 -2.32 23.09
N LEU A 66 -12.51 -2.73 22.21
CA LEU A 66 -12.58 -2.29 20.81
C LEU A 66 -13.39 -1.02 20.62
N ARG A 67 -13.88 -0.40 21.71
CA ARG A 67 -14.64 0.84 21.63
C ARG A 67 -13.77 1.90 20.94
N PRO A 68 -14.29 2.60 19.91
CA PRO A 68 -13.59 3.71 19.30
C PRO A 68 -13.13 4.69 20.38
N ALA A 69 -11.89 5.15 20.29
CA ALA A 69 -11.39 6.22 21.15
C ALA A 69 -12.07 7.52 20.75
N THR A 70 -13.30 7.75 21.21
CA THR A 70 -14.11 8.95 20.95
C THR A 70 -13.61 10.19 21.70
N GLY A 71 -12.34 10.19 22.11
CA GLY A 71 -11.68 11.39 22.60
C GLY A 71 -11.54 12.43 21.48
N PRO A 72 -11.09 13.64 21.81
CA PRO A 72 -10.75 14.65 20.80
C PRO A 72 -9.85 14.01 19.74
N ALA A 73 -10.20 14.17 18.47
CA ALA A 73 -9.34 13.70 17.40
C ALA A 73 -7.95 14.32 17.59
N PRO A 74 -6.86 13.54 17.48
CA PRO A 74 -5.53 14.13 17.44
C PRO A 74 -5.50 15.13 16.29
N SER A 75 -5.29 16.41 16.62
CA SER A 75 -5.17 17.43 15.60
C SER A 75 -3.82 17.28 14.90
N PHE A 76 -3.77 17.41 13.57
CA PHE A 76 -2.52 17.51 12.81
C PHE A 76 -1.81 18.86 13.02
N ALA A 77 -2.09 19.59 14.11
CA ALA A 77 -1.43 20.84 14.44
C ALA A 77 -0.04 20.57 15.01
N ALA A 78 0.82 19.92 14.21
CA ALA A 78 2.24 20.12 14.33
C ALA A 78 2.53 21.54 13.84
N ASP A 79 2.92 22.40 14.77
CA ASP A 79 3.67 23.61 14.45
C ASP A 79 4.88 23.19 13.60
N ARG A 80 4.75 23.24 12.28
CA ARG A 80 5.87 23.09 11.35
C ARG A 80 6.67 24.38 11.44
N GLY A 81 7.45 24.48 12.51
CA GLY A 81 8.52 25.46 12.73
C GLY A 81 8.26 26.83 12.12
N SER A 82 7.77 27.76 12.93
CA SER A 82 8.01 29.18 12.72
C SER A 82 9.52 29.46 12.62
N THR A 83 10.07 29.41 11.42
CA THR A 83 11.40 29.95 11.09
C THR A 83 11.22 31.26 10.36
N LEU A 84 11.43 32.35 11.12
CA LEU A 84 11.91 33.68 10.71
C LEU A 84 11.62 34.16 9.29
N GLY A 85 10.81 35.22 9.19
CA GLY A 85 10.79 36.20 8.10
C GLY A 85 10.57 37.58 8.68
#